data_AF-A0AAV1V4A8-F1
#
_entry.id   AF-A0AAV1V4A8-F1
#
_cell.length_a   1.000
_cell.length_b   1.000
_cell.length_c   1.000
_cell.angle_alpha   90.00
_cell.angle_beta   90.00
_cell.angle_gamma   90.00
#
_symmetry.space_group_name_H-M   'P 1'
#
loop_
_entity.id
_entity.type
_entity.pdbx_description
1 polymer ?
#
loop_
_entity_poly.entity_id
_entity_poly.type
_entity_poly.pdbx_seq_one_letter_code
_entity_poly.pdbx_strand_id
1 'polypeptide(L)' 'MTAQKKLLVTAAKNGLAVPCDVDATAFLLAYPRGAYTAARTVHQTRIFDYEAHIRRLGLSCKT' A
#
# COMPACT_ATOMS: atom_id res chain seq x y z
N MET A 1 -19.59 -20.15 8.62
CA MET A 1 -18.72 -19.52 7.60
C MET A 1 -18.95 -18.03 7.63
N THR A 2 -18.05 -17.28 8.26
CA THR A 2 -18.13 -15.81 8.35
C THR A 2 -17.87 -15.23 6.96
N ALA A 3 -18.80 -14.42 6.44
CA ALA A 3 -18.63 -13.74 5.16
C ALA A 3 -17.34 -12.90 5.21
N GLN A 4 -16.36 -13.26 4.38
CA GLN A 4 -15.11 -12.52 4.24
C GLN A 4 -15.47 -11.12 3.70
N LYS A 5 -15.37 -10.10 4.56
CA LYS A 5 -15.56 -8.71 4.14
C LYS A 5 -14.48 -8.41 3.09
N LYS A 6 -14.91 -8.20 1.84
CA LYS A 6 -14.01 -7.80 0.75
C LYS A 6 -13.38 -6.46 1.14
N LEU A 7 -12.06 -6.44 1.32
CA LEU A 7 -11.33 -5.21 1.57
C LEU A 7 -11.54 -4.27 0.38
N LEU A 8 -11.97 -3.04 0.67
CA LEU A 8 -11.99 -1.97 -0.32
C LEU A 8 -10.53 -1.59 -0.61
N VAL A 9 -10.09 -1.90 -1.82
CA VAL A 9 -8.75 -1.58 -2.30
C VAL A 9 -8.86 -0.41 -3.26
N THR A 10 -8.08 0.64 -3.00
CA THR A 10 -7.94 1.79 -3.89
C THR A 10 -6.46 1.94 -4.22
N ALA A 11 -6.13 2.15 -5.48
CA ALA A 11 -4.76 2.45 -5.89
C ALA A 11 -4.65 3.90 -6.35
N ALA A 12 -3.46 4.46 -6.21
CA ALA A 12 -3.13 5.77 -6.76
C ALA A 12 -1.80 5.68 -7.51
N LYS A 13 -1.72 6.35 -8.66
CA LYS A 13 -0.52 6.43 -9.48
C LYS A 13 -0.37 7.87 -9.97
N ASN A 14 0.81 8.46 -9.78
CA ASN A 14 1.12 9.84 -10.21
C ASN A 14 0.08 10.87 -9.73
N GLY A 15 -0.40 10.73 -8.50
CA GLY A 15 -1.39 11.62 -7.91
C GLY A 15 -2.84 11.38 -8.33
N LEU A 16 -3.11 10.40 -9.20
CA LEU A 16 -4.46 10.07 -9.65
C LEU A 16 -4.93 8.76 -9.03
N ALA A 17 -6.18 8.73 -8.58
CA ALA A 17 -6.84 7.50 -8.17
C ALA A 17 -7.12 6.62 -9.40
N VAL A 18 -6.84 5.33 -9.29
CA VAL A 18 -7.08 4.34 -10.35
C VAL A 18 -7.87 3.15 -9.81
N PRO A 19 -8.73 2.52 -10.62
CA PRO A 19 -9.41 1.28 -10.24
C PRO A 19 -8.39 0.20 -9.86
N CYS A 20 -8.66 -0.53 -8.78
CA CYS A 20 -7.81 -1.62 -8.33
C CYS A 20 -8.67 -2.80 -7.90
N ASP A 21 -8.71 -3.83 -8.75
CA ASP A 21 -9.40 -5.09 -8.45
C ASP A 21 -8.45 -6.14 -7.83
N VAL A 22 -7.17 -5.80 -7.71
CA VAL A 22 -6.11 -6.69 -7.23
C VAL A 22 -5.90 -6.49 -5.74
N ASP A 23 -5.89 -7.59 -4.98
CA ASP A 23 -5.53 -7.58 -3.57
C ASP A 23 -4.05 -7.15 -3.39
N ALA A 24 -3.76 -6.43 -2.31
CA ALA A 24 -2.40 -5.95 -2.03
C ALA A 24 -1.38 -7.09 -1.94
N THR A 25 -1.75 -8.24 -1.37
CA THR A 25 -0.87 -9.41 -1.26
C THR A 25 -0.59 -10.00 -2.63
N ALA A 26 -1.64 -10.15 -3.46
CA ALA A 26 -1.50 -10.65 -4.82
C ALA A 26 -0.59 -9.74 -5.66
N PHE A 27 -0.70 -8.42 -5.49
CA PHE A 27 0.17 -7.45 -6.16
C PHE A 27 1.64 -7.62 -5.76
N LEU A 28 1.94 -7.71 -4.45
CA LEU A 28 3.32 -7.88 -3.97
C LEU A 28 3.96 -9.18 -4.47
N LEU A 29 3.19 -10.27 -4.51
CA LEU A 29 3.67 -11.57 -4.99
C LEU A 29 3.91 -11.58 -6.50
N ALA A 30 3.10 -10.86 -7.29
CA ALA A 30 3.27 -10.76 -8.74
C ALA A 30 4.51 -9.95 -9.14
N TYR A 31 4.93 -8.99 -8.32
CA TYR A 31 6.06 -8.10 -8.59
C TYR A 31 7.10 -8.15 -7.46
N PRO A 32 7.87 -9.25 -7.33
CA PRO A 32 8.76 -9.44 -6.18
C PRO A 32 10.00 -8.51 -6.18
N ARG A 33 10.35 -7.90 -7.32
CA ARG A 33 11.55 -7.06 -7.48
C ARG A 33 11.24 -5.56 -7.34
N GLY A 34 10.74 -5.16 -6.18
CA GLY A 34 10.48 -3.76 -5.84
C GLY A 34 10.67 -3.49 -4.36
N ALA A 35 10.85 -2.22 -4.00
CA ALA A 35 10.79 -1.79 -2.62
C ALA A 35 9.35 -1.43 -2.26
N TYR A 36 8.88 -1.93 -1.11
CA TYR A 36 7.51 -1.73 -0.65
C TYR A 36 7.47 -1.26 0.80
N THR A 37 6.45 -0.48 1.14
CA THR A 37 6.15 -0.11 2.52
C THR A 37 4.65 -0.23 2.78
N ALA A 38 4.30 -0.72 3.95
CA ALA A 38 2.94 -0.70 4.48
C ALA A 38 2.88 0.28 5.65
N ALA A 39 1.78 1.00 5.77
CA ALA A 39 1.50 1.90 6.87
C ALA A 39 0.06 1.70 7.34
N ARG A 40 -0.21 1.97 8.62
CA ARG A 40 -1.55 1.87 9.20
C ARG A 40 -2.20 3.24 9.29
N THR A 41 -3.52 3.27 9.18
CA THR A 41 -4.29 4.49 9.43
C THR A 41 -4.70 4.59 10.90
N VAL A 42 -4.64 5.79 11.46
CA VAL A 42 -5.22 6.14 12.76
C VAL A 42 -6.63 6.69 12.50
N HIS A 43 -7.64 6.06 13.11
CA HIS A 43 -9.06 6.39 12.93
C HIS A 43 -9.50 6.51 11.45
N GLN A 44 -8.87 5.77 10.53
CA GLN A 44 -9.16 5.81 9.08
C GLN A 44 -9.05 7.19 8.41
N THR A 45 -8.42 8.18 9.07
CA THR A 45 -8.34 9.57 8.56
C THR A 45 -6.92 10.04 8.33
N ARG A 46 -5.94 9.46 9.03
CA ARG A 46 -4.52 9.84 8.93
C ARG A 46 -3.65 8.60 8.86
N ILE A 47 -2.53 8.68 8.16
CA ILE A 47 -1.52 7.62 8.13
C ILE A 47 -0.57 7.84 9.31
N PHE A 48 -0.34 6.79 10.10
CA PHE A 48 0.62 6.82 11.19
C PHE A 48 2.05 6.92 10.64
N ASP A 49 2.82 7.87 11.16
CA ASP A 49 4.24 8.09 10.86
C ASP A 49 4.59 8.06 9.36
N TYR A 50 3.77 8.75 8.56
CA TYR A 50 3.86 8.77 7.10
C TYR A 50 5.27 9.10 6.59
N GLU A 51 5.89 10.17 7.13
CA GLU A 51 7.20 10.64 6.70
C GLU A 51 8.32 9.61 6.92
N ALA A 52 8.29 8.87 8.04
CA ALA A 52 9.28 7.83 8.29
C ALA A 52 9.14 6.67 7.30
N HIS A 53 7.91 6.26 6.98
CA HIS A 53 7.65 5.21 5.99
C HIS A 53 8.14 5.61 4.59
N ILE A 54 7.88 6.84 4.15
CA ILE A 54 8.36 7.35 2.85
C ILE A 54 9.88 7.46 2.83
N ARG A 55 10.50 7.99 3.89
CA ARG A 55 11.96 8.08 4.00
C ARG A 55 12.62 6.70 3.91
N ARG A 56 12.11 5.71 4.65
CA ARG A 56 12.60 4.32 4.61
C ARG A 56 12.48 3.72 3.21
N LEU A 57 11.35 3.94 2.55
CA LEU A 57 11.13 3.46 1.19
C LEU A 57 12.14 4.07 0.21
N GLY A 58 12.35 5.38 0.27
CA GLY A 58 13.33 6.06 -0.57
C GLY A 58 14.76 5.55 -0.36
N LEU A 59 15.14 5.23 0.89
CA LEU A 59 16.44 4.61 1.19
C LEU A 59 16.54 3.18 0.64
N SER A 60 15.46 2.41 0.66
CA SER A 60 15.43 1.05 0.10
C SER A 60 15.57 1.02 -1.43
N CYS A 61 15.24 2.11 -2.12
CA CYS A 61 15.37 2.23 -3.57
C CYS A 61 16.75 2.74 -4.03
N LYS A 62 17.60 3.21 -3.12
CA LYS A 62 18.94 3.69 -3.45
C LYS A 62 19.90 2.50 -3.51
N THR A 63 20.13 2.03 -4.73
CA THR A 63 21.34 1.27 -5.10
C THR A 63 22.48 2.21 -5.43
#